data_AF-A0A9D5KT09-F1
#
_entry.id   AF-A0A9D5KT09-F1
#
_cell.length_a   1.000
_cell.length_b   1.000
_cell.length_c   1.000
_cell.angle_alpha   90.00
_cell.angle_beta   90.00
_cell.angle_gamma   90.00
#
_symmetry.space_group_name_H-M   'P 1'
#
loop_
_entity.id
_entity.type
_entity.pdbx_description
1 polymer ?
#
loop_
_entity_poly.entity_id
_entity_poly.type
_entity_poly.pdbx_seq_one_letter_code
_entity_poly.pdbx_strand_id
1 'polypeptide(L)'
;MNKLVSIIRVAIVLVLSSFGFFFLLGEELDENLSDWMLHFLIDKTLAFLAILVVVRLYKQWRKTDPWFIAYEEWSRRGEDSN
;
A
#
# COMPACT_ATOMS: atom_id res chain seq x y z
N MET A 1 -22.16 1.47 7.33
CA MET A 1 -20.90 0.91 7.87
C MET A 1 -20.54 1.64 9.15
N ASN A 2 -20.04 0.92 10.17
CA ASN A 2 -19.48 1.57 11.35
C ASN A 2 -18.28 2.42 10.93
N LYS A 3 -18.26 3.69 11.36
CA LYS A 3 -17.16 4.63 11.04
C LYS A 3 -15.79 4.06 11.43
N LEU A 4 -15.73 3.34 12.56
CA LEU A 4 -14.54 2.61 13.02
C LEU A 4 -14.01 1.60 12.00
N VAL A 5 -14.88 0.82 11.35
CA VAL A 5 -14.47 -0.20 10.38
C VAL A 5 -13.83 0.45 9.16
N SER A 6 -14.35 1.60 8.71
CA SER A 6 -13.78 2.35 7.59
C SER A 6 -12.41 2.95 7.94
N ILE A 7 -12.27 3.53 9.14
CA ILE A 7 -11.00 4.07 9.62
C ILE A 7 -9.93 2.97 9.69
N ILE A 8 -10.27 1.78 10.21
CA ILE A 8 -9.36 0.64 10.27
C ILE A 8 -8.91 0.21 8.87
N ARG A 9 -9.81 0.21 7.87
CA ARG A 9 -9.46 -0.11 6.48
C ARG A 9 -8.44 0.87 5.92
N VAL A 10 -8.68 2.17 6.05
CA VAL A 10 -7.74 3.20 5.59
C VAL A 10 -6.39 3.07 6.30
N ALA A 11 -6.39 2.84 7.62
CA ALA A 11 -5.18 2.63 8.39
C ALA A 11 -4.38 1.40 7.90
N ILE A 12 -5.05 0.28 7.59
CA ILE A 12 -4.40 -0.91 7.02
C ILE A 12 -3.74 -0.60 5.68
N VAL A 13 -4.42 0.12 4.78
CA VAL A 13 -3.84 0.50 3.48
C VAL A 13 -2.61 1.37 3.68
N LEU A 14 -2.67 2.35 4.58
CA LEU A 14 -1.54 3.24 4.87
C LEU A 14 -0.35 2.48 5.45
N VAL A 15 -0.57 1.62 6.46
CA VAL A 15 0.50 0.84 7.08
C VAL A 15 1.14 -0.12 6.08
N LEU A 16 0.35 -0.84 5.27
CA LEU A 16 0.89 -1.74 4.24
C LEU A 16 1.64 -0.98 3.14
N SER A 17 1.15 0.20 2.76
CA SER A 17 1.82 1.02 1.75
C SER A 17 3.16 1.51 2.27
N SER A 18 3.18 2.07 3.49
CA SER A 18 4.43 2.50 4.15
C SER A 18 5.40 1.34 4.30
N PHE A 19 4.93 0.17 4.75
CA PHE A 19 5.73 -1.05 4.85
C PHE A 19 6.31 -1.43 3.48
N GLY A 20 5.50 -1.47 2.43
CA GLY A 20 5.97 -1.71 1.06
C GLY A 20 7.04 -0.72 0.61
N PHE A 21 6.88 0.58 0.90
CA PHE A 21 7.89 1.59 0.58
C PHE A 21 9.20 1.41 1.34
N PHE A 22 9.15 1.05 2.62
CA PHE A 22 10.35 0.77 3.42
C PHE A 22 11.15 -0.40 2.84
N PHE A 23 10.50 -1.48 2.45
CA PHE A 23 11.15 -2.64 1.84
C PHE A 23 11.62 -2.39 0.40
N LEU A 24 11.02 -1.41 -0.30
CA LEU A 24 11.40 -1.08 -1.68
C LEU A 24 12.58 -0.10 -1.73
N LEU A 25 12.70 0.79 -0.74
CA LEU A 25 13.75 1.82 -0.64
C LEU A 25 14.84 1.49 0.38
N GLY A 26 14.67 0.45 1.20
CA GLY A 26 15.69 -0.03 2.12
C GLY A 26 16.91 -0.54 1.35
N GLU A 27 18.08 0.00 1.69
CA GLU A 27 19.36 -0.47 1.16
C GLU A 27 20.02 -1.37 2.19
N GLU A 28 20.48 -2.54 1.74
CA GLU A 28 21.12 -3.51 2.61
C GLU A 28 22.62 -3.27 2.69
N LEU A 29 23.11 -3.14 3.92
CA LEU A 29 24.50 -2.87 4.28
C LEU A 29 25.29 -4.16 4.56
N ASP A 30 24.95 -5.26 3.90
CA ASP A 30 25.61 -6.56 4.11
C ASP A 30 26.94 -6.64 3.35
N GLU A 31 28.00 -7.04 4.05
CA GLU A 31 29.35 -7.20 3.48
C GLU A 31 29.48 -8.46 2.61
N ASN A 32 28.66 -9.48 2.86
CA ASN A 32 28.65 -10.75 2.12
C ASN A 32 27.66 -10.70 0.95
N LEU A 33 28.16 -10.87 -0.28
CA LEU A 33 27.37 -10.78 -1.51
C LEU A 33 26.19 -11.78 -1.56
N SER A 34 26.35 -12.99 -1.00
CA SER A 34 25.29 -14.02 -1.00
C SER A 34 24.15 -13.68 -0.05
N ASP A 35 24.47 -13.17 1.13
CA ASP A 35 23.47 -12.81 2.15
C ASP A 35 22.73 -11.54 1.69
N TRP A 36 23.47 -10.57 1.16
CA TRP A 36 22.91 -9.40 0.48
C TRP A 36 21.95 -9.78 -0.66
N MET A 37 22.31 -10.74 -1.52
CA MET A 37 21.42 -11.13 -2.63
C MET A 37 20.13 -11.80 -2.12
N LEU A 38 20.21 -12.59 -1.04
CA LEU A 38 19.06 -13.27 -0.47
C LEU A 38 18.11 -12.29 0.21
N HIS A 39 18.63 -11.43 1.08
CA HIS A 39 17.85 -10.40 1.75
C HIS A 39 17.21 -9.45 0.72
N PHE A 40 17.98 -8.96 -0.26
CA PHE A 40 17.46 -8.10 -1.33
C PHE A 40 16.30 -8.72 -2.11
N LEU A 41 16.41 -10.02 -2.42
CA LEU A 41 15.36 -10.75 -3.14
C LEU A 41 14.11 -10.94 -2.27
N ILE A 42 14.29 -11.26 -0.98
CA ILE A 42 13.20 -11.40 -0.02
C ILE A 42 12.48 -10.06 0.15
N ASP A 43 13.22 -8.98 0.35
CA ASP A 43 12.68 -7.64 0.59
C ASP A 43 11.89 -7.13 -0.61
N LYS A 44 12.42 -7.32 -1.83
CA LYS A 44 11.68 -6.99 -3.06
C LYS A 44 10.46 -7.87 -3.28
N THR A 45 10.54 -9.15 -2.94
CA THR A 45 9.39 -10.05 -3.05
C THR A 45 8.29 -9.66 -2.06
N LEU A 46 8.66 -9.32 -0.83
CA LEU A 46 7.75 -8.83 0.20
C LEU A 46 7.12 -7.49 -0.18
N ALA A 47 7.91 -6.55 -0.71
CA ALA A 47 7.41 -5.28 -1.22
C ALA A 47 6.38 -5.49 -2.35
N PHE A 48 6.69 -6.35 -3.31
CA PHE A 48 5.76 -6.66 -4.41
C PHE A 48 4.47 -7.32 -3.91
N LEU A 49 4.58 -8.25 -2.95
CA LEU A 49 3.43 -8.90 -2.35
C LEU A 49 2.57 -7.91 -1.56
N ALA A 50 3.18 -6.99 -0.80
CA ALA A 50 2.49 -5.94 -0.08
C ALA A 50 1.70 -5.02 -1.04
N ILE A 51 2.32 -4.62 -2.16
CA ILE A 51 1.65 -3.82 -3.20
C ILE A 51 0.44 -4.58 -3.78
N LEU A 52 0.60 -5.88 -4.11
CA LEU A 52 -0.52 -6.68 -4.62
C LEU A 52 -1.68 -6.78 -3.63
N VAL A 53 -1.37 -6.94 -2.34
CA VAL A 53 -2.39 -7.01 -1.28
C VAL A 53 -3.10 -5.65 -1.15
N VAL A 54 -2.36 -4.54 -1.16
CA VAL A 54 -2.94 -3.18 -1.16
C VAL A 54 -3.86 -2.97 -2.36
N VAL A 55 -3.42 -3.30 -3.57
CA VAL A 55 -4.23 -3.13 -4.79
C VAL A 55 -5.51 -3.95 -4.71
N ARG A 56 -5.45 -5.20 -4.22
CA ARG A 56 -6.65 -6.02 -4.04
C ARG A 56 -7.60 -5.46 -2.98
N LEU A 57 -7.07 -5.08 -1.82
CA LEU A 57 -7.86 -4.48 -0.74
C LEU A 57 -8.52 -3.17 -1.19
N TYR A 58 -7.76 -2.31 -1.85
CA TYR A 58 -8.27 -1.06 -2.42
C TYR A 58 -9.39 -1.31 -3.43
N LYS A 59 -9.18 -2.23 -4.39
CA LYS A 59 -10.21 -2.57 -5.39
C LYS A 59 -11.51 -3.09 -4.76
N GLN A 60 -11.40 -3.87 -3.69
CA GLN A 60 -12.55 -4.37 -2.94
C GLN A 60 -13.23 -3.25 -2.13
N TRP A 61 -12.44 -2.46 -1.39
CA TRP A 61 -12.96 -1.44 -0.48
C TRP A 61 -13.51 -0.21 -1.19
N ARG A 62 -12.98 0.14 -2.37
CA ARG A 62 -13.56 1.19 -3.22
C ARG A 62 -15.04 0.96 -3.56
N LYS A 63 -15.48 -0.30 -3.64
CA LYS A 63 -16.89 -0.62 -3.95
C LYS A 63 -17.80 -0.62 -2.71
N THR A 64 -17.22 -0.79 -1.52
CA THR A 64 -17.98 -1.06 -0.29
C THR A 64 -17.93 0.10 0.69
N ASP A 65 -16.84 0.87 0.69
CA ASP A 65 -16.55 1.87 1.71
C ASP A 65 -16.88 3.30 1.24
N PRO A 66 -17.78 4.02 1.96
CA PRO A 66 -18.16 5.38 1.60
C PRO A 66 -17.00 6.37 1.56
N TRP A 67 -15.96 6.19 2.38
CA TRP A 67 -14.82 7.12 2.41
C TRP A 67 -13.94 6.99 1.17
N PHE A 68 -13.72 5.76 0.69
CA PHE A 68 -12.98 5.54 -0.55
C PHE A 68 -13.72 6.09 -1.77
N ILE A 69 -15.05 5.96 -1.80
CA ILE A 69 -15.90 6.54 -2.86
C ILE A 69 -15.86 8.08 -2.80
N ALA A 70 -15.98 8.66 -1.60
CA ALA A 70 -15.91 10.11 -1.43
C ALA A 70 -14.53 10.68 -1.83
N TYR A 71 -13.46 9.94 -1.55
CA TYR A 71 -12.11 10.29 -1.97
C TYR A 71 -11.96 10.25 -3.51
N GLU A 72 -12.45 9.19 -4.16
CA GLU A 72 -12.40 9.06 -5.62
C GLU A 72 -13.20 10.18 -6.31
N GLU A 73 -14.38 10.52 -5.77
CA GLU A 73 -15.20 11.64 -6.27
C GLU A 73 -14.54 13.01 -6.03
N TRP A 74 -13.87 13.22 -4.88
CA TRP A 74 -13.10 14.43 -4.62
C TRP A 74 -11.92 14.57 -5.60
N SER A 75 -11.17 13.48 -5.81
CA SER A 75 -10.04 13.44 -6.75
C SER A 75 -10.49 13.75 -8.17
N ARG A 76 -11.59 13.13 -8.62
CA ARG A 76 -12.16 13.32 -9.96
C ARG A 76 -12.60 14.77 -10.21
N ARG A 77 -13.23 15.41 -9.21
CA ARG A 77 -13.62 16.82 -9.29
C ARG A 77 -12.44 17.77 -9.39
N GLY A 78 -11.31 17.43 -8.77
CA GLY A 78 -10.07 18.20 -8.92
C GLY A 78 -9.53 18.16 -10.35
N GLU A 79 -9.64 17.00 -11.00
CA GLU A 79 -9.23 16.79 -12.39
C GLU A 79 -10.13 17.53 -13.39
N ASP A 80 -11.45 17.55 -13.18
CA ASP A 80 -12.41 18.29 -14.02
C ASP A 80 -12.28 19.82 -13.90
N SER A 81 -11.53 20.31 -12.91
CA SER A 81 -11.37 21.75 -12.61
C SER A 81 -10.07 22.37 -13.16
N ASN A 82 -9.24 21.57 -13.83
CA ASN A 82 -7.92 21.94 -14.37
C ASN A 82 -7.92 21.84 -15.89
#